data_AF-A0A438I2G6-F1
#
_entry.id   AF-A0A438I2G6-F1
#
_cell.length_a   1.000
_cell.length_b   1.000
_cell.length_c   1.000
_cell.angle_alpha   90.00
_cell.angle_beta   90.00
_cell.angle_gamma   90.00
#
_symmetry.space_group_name_H-M   'P 1'
#
loop_
_entity.id
_entity.type
_entity.pdbx_description
1 polymer ?
#
loop_
_entity_poly.entity_id
_entity_poly.type
_entity_poly.pdbx_seq_one_letter_code
_entity_poly.pdbx_strand_id
1 'polypeptide(L)'
;MKLSPREVDKLLLHNAGFLAQKRLASGLRLNYTEAVALIASQILAFVREGEKTVAELMDIGKQLLGRRQVLPAVPHLLHTVQVEGTFPDGTKLVTVHDAIASENGNLDLALHGSFLPVPSVDKFPDMEDDRIPGEIRYGGGTIMLNSCRKAIVLRVTNTGDRPIQVVSFNFFPSGVLPKNLILPLAKLNKRMEERERERAVERERVGSGGDPVELCASDGVINFSSLDARTSRWKRSFEVESKTFEIELERKKGKTQIFIKERKRGVSSWIKMGPESLGFVVEGLALCIEEKRTEDGEKKKFNIYIPKGKGGKGGWSAMLEILQALVGTTKRKEYQKEEKMPVAPGEGVATRKW
;
A
#
# COMPACT_ATOMS: atom_id res chain seq x y z
N MET A 1 -20.22 24.98 -25.34
CA MET A 1 -20.46 23.62 -24.81
C MET A 1 -20.33 23.66 -23.28
N LYS A 2 -21.05 22.81 -22.54
CA LYS A 2 -20.91 22.69 -21.08
C LYS A 2 -19.93 21.56 -20.75
N LEU A 3 -18.65 21.77 -21.05
CA LEU A 3 -17.61 20.74 -20.91
C LEU A 3 -17.26 20.53 -19.44
N SER A 4 -17.30 19.28 -19.00
CA SER A 4 -16.74 18.85 -17.73
C SER A 4 -15.21 18.76 -17.81
N PRO A 5 -14.49 18.82 -16.67
CA PRO A 5 -13.03 18.67 -16.65
C PRO A 5 -12.53 17.40 -17.36
N ARG A 6 -13.26 16.29 -17.18
CA ARG A 6 -12.93 15.01 -17.84
C ARG A 6 -12.99 15.10 -19.36
N GLU A 7 -13.98 15.81 -19.91
CA GLU A 7 -14.10 15.99 -21.35
C GLU A 7 -12.99 16.88 -21.92
N VAL A 8 -12.55 17.87 -21.15
CA VAL A 8 -11.37 18.69 -21.52
C VAL A 8 -10.10 17.82 -21.55
N ASP A 9 -9.89 16.96 -20.55
CA ASP A 9 -8.74 16.03 -20.53
C ASP A 9 -8.76 15.05 -21.71
N LYS A 10 -9.95 14.53 -22.06
CA LYS A 10 -10.12 13.65 -23.23
C LYS A 10 -9.84 14.36 -24.54
N LEU A 11 -10.17 15.66 -24.64
CA LEU A 11 -9.83 16.46 -25.81
C LEU A 11 -8.31 16.67 -25.93
N LEU A 12 -7.62 16.92 -24.81
CA LEU A 12 -6.15 17.01 -24.79
C LEU A 12 -5.50 15.67 -25.17
N LEU A 13 -6.01 14.56 -24.65
CA LEU A 13 -5.57 13.21 -25.02
C LEU A 13 -5.75 12.96 -26.52
N HIS A 14 -6.92 13.30 -27.08
CA HIS A 14 -7.19 13.19 -28.51
C HIS A 14 -6.19 14.01 -29.35
N ASN A 15 -5.89 15.25 -28.94
CA ASN A 15 -4.91 16.09 -29.63
C ASN A 15 -3.50 15.47 -29.62
N ALA A 16 -3.10 14.87 -28.50
CA ALA A 16 -1.84 14.14 -28.41
C ALA A 16 -1.83 12.90 -29.31
N GLY A 17 -2.93 12.15 -29.35
CA GLY A 17 -3.10 11.01 -30.26
C GLY A 17 -3.04 11.42 -31.74
N PHE A 18 -3.72 12.51 -32.11
CA PHE A 18 -3.70 13.02 -33.48
C PHE A 18 -2.31 13.53 -33.89
N LEU A 19 -1.56 14.14 -32.96
CA LEU A 19 -0.15 14.47 -33.19
C LEU A 19 0.69 13.19 -33.46
N ALA A 20 0.49 12.14 -32.68
CA ALA A 20 1.16 10.86 -32.89
C ALA A 20 0.77 10.23 -34.25
N GLN A 21 -0.50 10.30 -34.65
CA GLN A 21 -0.96 9.83 -35.97
C GLN A 21 -0.28 10.58 -37.12
N LYS A 22 -0.14 11.91 -37.05
CA LYS A 22 0.59 12.69 -38.06
C LYS A 22 2.06 12.26 -38.19
N ARG A 23 2.71 12.01 -37.05
CA ARG A 23 4.09 11.51 -37.02
C ARG A 23 4.18 10.11 -37.63
N LEU A 24 3.28 9.22 -37.26
CA LEU A 24 3.18 7.88 -37.83
C LEU A 24 2.96 7.93 -39.35
N ALA A 25 1.99 8.71 -39.83
CA ALA A 25 1.72 8.90 -41.26
C ALA A 25 2.93 9.46 -42.03
N SER A 26 3.78 10.24 -41.37
CA SER A 26 5.04 10.76 -41.92
C SER A 26 6.17 9.73 -41.96
N GLY A 27 5.97 8.53 -41.40
CA GLY A 27 6.98 7.47 -41.30
C GLY A 27 7.86 7.54 -40.06
N LEU A 28 7.50 8.35 -39.05
CA LEU A 28 8.25 8.42 -37.80
C LEU A 28 7.84 7.29 -36.86
N ARG A 29 8.83 6.67 -36.21
CA ARG A 29 8.59 5.71 -35.15
C ARG A 29 8.20 6.41 -33.86
N LEU A 30 7.15 5.90 -33.24
CA LEU A 30 6.59 6.52 -32.05
C LEU A 30 7.39 6.15 -30.80
N ASN A 31 7.58 7.12 -29.91
CA ASN A 31 8.07 6.85 -28.56
C ASN A 31 6.92 6.32 -27.66
N TYR A 32 7.24 6.01 -26.39
CA TYR A 32 6.28 5.47 -25.43
C TYR A 32 5.02 6.35 -25.29
N THR A 33 5.20 7.65 -25.08
CA THR A 33 4.12 8.60 -24.84
C THR A 33 3.21 8.75 -26.06
N GLU A 34 3.80 8.78 -27.26
CA GLU A 34 3.07 8.86 -28.53
C GLU A 34 2.27 7.60 -28.81
N ALA A 35 2.85 6.42 -28.55
CA ALA A 35 2.17 5.14 -28.71
C ALA A 35 0.95 5.04 -27.77
N VAL A 36 1.12 5.39 -26.48
CA VAL A 36 0.02 5.45 -25.50
C VAL A 36 -1.08 6.39 -25.99
N ALA A 37 -0.73 7.61 -26.41
CA ALA A 37 -1.69 8.60 -26.84
C ALA A 37 -2.47 8.17 -28.09
N LEU A 38 -1.79 7.59 -29.07
CA LEU A 38 -2.42 7.09 -30.30
C LEU A 38 -3.40 5.96 -29.98
N ILE A 39 -2.95 4.93 -29.24
CA ILE A 39 -3.79 3.78 -28.90
C ILE A 39 -5.02 4.24 -28.11
N ALA A 40 -4.82 5.03 -27.05
CA ALA A 40 -5.93 5.51 -26.22
C ALA A 40 -6.93 6.38 -27.01
N SER A 41 -6.43 7.22 -27.91
CA SER A 41 -7.30 8.06 -28.76
C SER A 41 -8.08 7.23 -29.78
N GLN A 42 -7.46 6.20 -30.36
CA GLN A 42 -8.13 5.29 -31.29
C GLN A 42 -9.22 4.48 -30.61
N ILE A 43 -8.95 3.94 -29.41
CA ILE A 43 -9.99 3.27 -28.63
C ILE A 43 -11.18 4.21 -28.39
N LEU A 44 -10.94 5.47 -28.01
CA LEU A 44 -12.02 6.45 -27.82
C LEU A 44 -12.80 6.78 -29.10
N ALA A 45 -12.14 6.77 -30.26
CA ALA A 45 -12.80 6.95 -31.55
C ALA A 45 -13.77 5.79 -31.84
N PHE A 46 -13.31 4.55 -31.71
CA PHE A 46 -14.18 3.38 -31.90
C PHE A 46 -15.29 3.28 -30.85
N VAL A 47 -15.03 3.69 -29.60
CA VAL A 47 -16.10 3.82 -28.59
C VAL A 47 -17.18 4.80 -29.04
N ARG A 48 -16.78 5.92 -29.66
CA ARG A 48 -17.71 6.95 -30.12
C ARG A 48 -18.56 6.47 -31.31
N GLU A 49 -18.03 5.62 -32.17
CA GLU A 49 -18.77 4.97 -33.27
C GLU A 49 -19.86 4.04 -32.74
N GLY A 50 -19.62 3.38 -31.60
CA GLY A 50 -20.63 2.60 -30.88
C GLY A 50 -20.91 1.21 -31.45
N GLU A 51 -20.14 0.76 -32.44
CA GLU A 51 -20.28 -0.56 -33.07
C GLU A 51 -19.48 -1.66 -32.36
N LYS A 52 -18.45 -1.28 -31.60
CA LYS A 52 -17.50 -2.21 -30.98
C LYS A 52 -17.75 -2.37 -29.49
N THR A 53 -17.68 -3.61 -29.02
CA THR A 53 -17.73 -3.97 -27.60
C THR A 53 -16.38 -3.73 -26.91
N VAL A 54 -16.38 -3.71 -25.57
CA VAL A 54 -15.14 -3.61 -24.78
C VAL A 54 -14.14 -4.70 -25.17
N ALA A 55 -14.59 -5.94 -25.34
CA ALA A 55 -13.73 -7.07 -25.68
C ALA A 55 -13.08 -6.91 -27.06
N GLU A 56 -13.85 -6.51 -28.07
CA GLU A 56 -13.30 -6.26 -29.41
C GLU A 56 -12.28 -5.12 -29.41
N LEU A 57 -12.51 -4.08 -28.60
CA LEU A 57 -11.57 -2.97 -28.46
C LEU A 57 -10.26 -3.36 -27.76
N MET A 58 -10.32 -4.31 -26.82
CA MET A 58 -9.11 -4.88 -26.22
C MET A 58 -8.23 -5.58 -27.26
N ASP A 59 -8.83 -6.22 -28.27
CA ASP A 59 -8.10 -6.91 -29.34
C ASP A 59 -7.72 -5.98 -30.50
N ILE A 60 -8.57 -5.02 -30.88
CA ILE A 60 -8.24 -3.97 -31.86
C ILE A 60 -7.05 -3.16 -31.37
N GLY A 61 -7.01 -2.80 -30.08
CA GLY A 61 -5.92 -2.02 -29.51
C GLY A 61 -4.54 -2.63 -29.72
N LYS A 62 -4.42 -3.97 -29.71
CA LYS A 62 -3.16 -4.70 -29.96
C LYS A 62 -2.72 -4.67 -31.42
N GLN A 63 -3.64 -4.39 -32.33
CA GLN A 63 -3.40 -4.40 -33.77
C GLN A 63 -2.94 -3.04 -34.27
N LEU A 64 -3.07 -1.96 -33.50
CA LEU A 64 -2.81 -0.60 -34.01
C LEU A 64 -1.33 -0.37 -34.36
N LEU A 65 -0.42 -0.77 -33.48
CA LEU A 65 1.01 -0.50 -33.63
C LEU A 65 1.83 -1.78 -33.52
N GLY A 66 2.77 -1.96 -34.45
CA GLY A 66 3.76 -3.03 -34.40
C GLY A 66 5.13 -2.52 -33.96
N ARG A 67 6.05 -3.45 -33.74
CA ARG A 67 7.44 -3.18 -33.31
C ARG A 67 8.16 -2.24 -34.27
N ARG A 68 7.91 -2.34 -35.58
CA ARG A 68 8.53 -1.47 -36.59
C ARG A 68 8.06 -0.02 -36.51
N GLN A 69 6.84 0.24 -36.02
CA GLN A 69 6.25 1.57 -35.93
C GLN A 69 6.56 2.31 -34.63
N VAL A 70 7.26 1.68 -33.69
CA VAL A 70 7.65 2.28 -32.41
C VAL A 70 9.16 2.22 -32.22
N LEU A 71 9.69 2.99 -31.28
CA LEU A 71 11.09 2.89 -30.88
C LEU A 71 11.36 1.55 -30.16
N PRO A 72 12.58 0.98 -30.24
CA PRO A 72 12.89 -0.36 -29.72
C PRO A 72 12.60 -0.57 -28.22
N ALA A 73 12.69 0.50 -27.42
CA ALA A 73 12.36 0.45 -26.00
C ALA A 73 10.86 0.32 -25.71
N VAL A 74 9.99 0.71 -26.63
CA VAL A 74 8.54 0.82 -26.38
C VAL A 74 7.86 -0.52 -26.08
N PRO A 75 8.14 -1.62 -26.81
CA PRO A 75 7.59 -2.94 -26.47
C PRO A 75 7.93 -3.41 -25.05
N HIS A 76 9.06 -2.97 -24.49
CA HIS A 76 9.48 -3.31 -23.13
C HIS A 76 8.84 -2.43 -22.05
N LEU A 77 8.44 -1.20 -22.41
CA LEU A 77 7.87 -0.22 -21.49
C LEU A 77 6.33 -0.25 -21.47
N LEU A 78 5.72 -0.53 -22.63
CA LEU A 78 4.29 -0.38 -22.85
C LEU A 78 3.55 -1.72 -22.74
N HIS A 79 3.34 -2.18 -21.51
CA HIS A 79 2.60 -3.42 -21.25
C HIS A 79 1.09 -3.25 -21.42
N THR A 80 0.54 -2.13 -20.97
CA THR A 80 -0.90 -1.88 -21.02
C THR A 80 -1.22 -0.43 -21.37
N VAL A 81 -2.32 -0.24 -22.09
CA VAL A 81 -2.95 1.07 -22.28
C VAL A 81 -4.36 1.01 -21.73
N GLN A 82 -4.71 1.96 -20.87
CA GLN A 82 -6.01 2.05 -20.23
C GLN A 82 -6.70 3.34 -20.57
N VAL A 83 -7.97 3.26 -20.99
CA VAL A 83 -8.77 4.43 -21.27
C VAL A 83 -10.24 4.16 -20.98
N GLU A 84 -10.89 5.08 -20.26
CA GLU A 84 -12.33 5.05 -20.08
C GLU A 84 -13.03 5.81 -21.22
N GLY A 85 -14.03 5.19 -21.84
CA GLY A 85 -14.85 5.79 -22.89
C GLY A 85 -16.34 5.61 -22.61
N THR A 86 -17.18 6.50 -23.16
CA THR A 86 -18.64 6.46 -23.00
C THR A 86 -19.27 5.68 -24.14
N PHE A 87 -19.59 4.42 -23.89
CA PHE A 87 -20.30 3.55 -24.81
C PHE A 87 -21.80 3.88 -24.80
N PRO A 88 -22.59 3.34 -25.76
CA PRO A 88 -24.05 3.45 -25.73
C PRO A 88 -24.69 2.99 -24.40
N ASP A 89 -24.04 2.06 -23.68
CA ASP A 89 -24.47 1.53 -22.37
C ASP A 89 -23.71 2.13 -21.17
N GLY A 90 -23.11 3.31 -21.36
CA GLY A 90 -22.43 4.09 -20.33
C GLY A 90 -20.91 3.98 -20.35
N THR A 91 -20.25 4.59 -19.37
CA THR A 91 -18.79 4.64 -19.32
C THR A 91 -18.19 3.30 -18.89
N LYS A 92 -17.26 2.76 -19.69
CA LYS A 92 -16.50 1.54 -19.38
C LYS A 92 -15.00 1.79 -19.50
N LEU A 93 -14.22 1.03 -18.72
CA LEU A 93 -12.77 0.95 -18.85
C LEU A 93 -12.39 -0.07 -19.93
N VAL A 94 -11.57 0.35 -20.89
CA VAL A 94 -10.90 -0.55 -21.84
C VAL A 94 -9.43 -0.66 -21.43
N THR A 95 -8.93 -1.90 -21.30
CA THR A 95 -7.51 -2.18 -21.03
C THR A 95 -6.94 -3.02 -22.16
N VAL A 96 -6.07 -2.42 -22.95
CA VAL A 96 -5.32 -3.12 -24.00
C VAL A 96 -4.07 -3.71 -23.35
N HIS A 97 -3.98 -5.03 -23.28
CA HIS A 97 -2.79 -5.75 -22.82
C HIS A 97 -1.87 -6.06 -23.99
N ASP A 98 -0.55 -6.08 -23.74
CA ASP A 98 0.48 -6.37 -24.74
C ASP A 98 0.29 -5.53 -26.01
N ALA A 99 0.20 -4.21 -25.82
CA ALA A 99 -0.28 -3.29 -26.84
C ALA A 99 0.57 -3.27 -28.12
N ILE A 100 1.82 -3.74 -28.05
CA ILE A 100 2.71 -3.95 -29.19
C ILE A 100 2.97 -5.46 -29.34
N ALA A 101 2.04 -6.15 -30.01
CA ALA A 101 2.04 -7.62 -30.10
C ALA A 101 2.62 -8.20 -31.39
N SER A 102 2.73 -7.41 -32.46
CA SER A 102 3.14 -7.85 -33.80
C SER A 102 4.34 -7.07 -34.33
N GLU A 103 4.98 -7.58 -35.39
CA GLU A 103 6.05 -6.84 -36.08
C GLU A 103 5.52 -5.58 -36.77
N ASN A 104 4.36 -5.70 -37.42
CA ASN A 104 3.65 -4.60 -38.06
C ASN A 104 2.23 -4.48 -37.51
N GLY A 105 1.83 -3.24 -37.23
CA GLY A 105 0.44 -2.90 -36.92
C GLY A 105 -0.41 -2.75 -38.19
N ASN A 106 -1.73 -2.77 -38.00
CA ASN A 106 -2.72 -2.38 -38.98
C ASN A 106 -2.84 -0.85 -38.98
N LEU A 107 -2.15 -0.23 -39.95
CA LEU A 107 -2.04 1.23 -40.03
C LEU A 107 -3.34 1.92 -40.46
N ASP A 108 -4.24 1.21 -41.16
CA ASP A 108 -5.59 1.68 -41.45
C ASP A 108 -6.39 1.86 -40.15
N LEU A 109 -6.29 0.90 -39.22
CA LEU A 109 -6.89 1.03 -37.89
C LEU A 109 -6.20 2.11 -37.06
N ALA A 110 -4.86 2.20 -37.09
CA ALA A 110 -4.10 3.20 -36.34
C ALA A 110 -4.42 4.64 -36.76
N LEU A 111 -4.77 4.84 -38.04
CA LEU A 111 -5.09 6.12 -38.64
C LEU A 111 -6.61 6.30 -38.85
N HIS A 112 -7.44 5.41 -38.30
CA HIS A 112 -8.89 5.49 -38.44
C HIS A 112 -9.43 6.84 -37.95
N GLY A 113 -10.36 7.41 -38.70
CA GLY A 113 -10.97 8.73 -38.42
C GLY A 113 -10.03 9.94 -38.53
N SER A 114 -8.74 9.76 -38.82
CA SER A 114 -7.77 10.87 -38.91
C SER A 114 -7.76 11.56 -40.27
N PHE A 115 -8.25 10.88 -41.31
CA PHE A 115 -8.16 11.29 -42.73
C PHE A 115 -6.73 11.51 -43.22
N LEU A 116 -5.73 10.99 -42.51
CA LEU A 116 -4.34 11.00 -42.95
C LEU A 116 -4.07 9.86 -43.93
N PRO A 117 -3.16 10.04 -44.91
CA PRO A 117 -2.78 8.96 -45.80
C PRO A 117 -2.05 7.87 -45.03
N VAL A 118 -2.41 6.61 -45.31
CA VAL A 118 -1.76 5.45 -44.70
C VAL A 118 -0.37 5.27 -45.34
N PRO A 119 0.72 5.32 -44.55
CA PRO A 119 2.07 5.15 -45.09
C PRO A 119 2.34 3.69 -45.46
N SER A 120 3.15 3.45 -46.49
CA SER A 120 3.70 2.11 -46.73
C SER A 120 4.53 1.65 -45.53
N VAL A 121 4.46 0.36 -45.23
CA VAL A 121 5.25 -0.32 -44.19
C VAL A 121 6.76 -0.16 -44.42
N ASP A 122 7.19 0.00 -45.68
CA ASP A 122 8.59 0.19 -46.04
C ASP A 122 9.21 1.47 -45.46
N LYS A 123 8.38 2.46 -45.08
CA LYS A 123 8.85 3.67 -44.38
C LYS A 123 9.42 3.37 -42.99
N PHE A 124 9.16 2.19 -42.46
CA PHE A 124 9.59 1.74 -41.14
C PHE A 124 10.57 0.58 -41.30
N PRO A 125 11.86 0.81 -41.57
CA PRO A 125 12.81 -0.30 -41.75
C PRO A 125 12.95 -1.14 -40.47
N ASP A 126 13.62 -2.28 -40.51
CA ASP A 126 13.91 -3.01 -39.27
C ASP A 126 15.00 -2.29 -38.46
N MET A 127 14.93 -2.38 -37.13
CA MET A 127 16.02 -1.94 -36.25
C MET A 127 16.27 -3.01 -35.20
N GLU A 128 17.55 -3.29 -34.95
CA GLU A 128 18.01 -4.11 -33.85
C GLU A 128 18.54 -3.18 -32.75
N ASP A 129 17.92 -3.22 -31.58
CA ASP A 129 18.46 -2.64 -30.34
C ASP A 129 17.99 -3.51 -29.17
N ASP A 130 18.92 -4.29 -28.63
CA ASP A 130 18.64 -5.29 -27.59
C ASP A 130 18.61 -4.68 -26.17
N ARG A 131 18.61 -3.34 -26.07
CA ARG A 131 18.62 -2.64 -24.78
C ARG A 131 17.22 -2.57 -24.19
N ILE A 132 17.03 -3.28 -23.08
CA ILE A 132 15.79 -3.29 -22.31
C ILE A 132 15.91 -2.27 -21.16
N PRO A 133 15.15 -1.16 -21.16
CA PRO A 133 15.19 -0.20 -20.07
C PRO A 133 14.68 -0.82 -18.76
N GLY A 134 15.44 -0.64 -17.68
CA GLY A 134 15.08 -1.19 -16.37
C GLY A 134 15.23 -2.71 -16.25
N GLU A 135 15.96 -3.35 -17.16
CA GLU A 135 16.26 -4.78 -17.12
C GLU A 135 16.82 -5.18 -15.75
N ILE A 136 16.15 -6.12 -15.08
CA ILE A 136 16.64 -6.70 -13.82
C ILE A 136 17.55 -7.88 -14.18
N ARG A 137 18.86 -7.69 -13.99
CA ARG A 137 19.86 -8.77 -14.10
C ARG A 137 20.06 -9.42 -12.75
N TYR A 138 19.86 -10.73 -12.67
CA TYR A 138 20.06 -11.52 -11.47
C TYR A 138 20.94 -12.72 -11.79
N GLY A 139 21.70 -13.18 -10.80
CA GLY A 139 22.48 -14.41 -10.94
C GLY A 139 21.57 -15.63 -11.04
N GLY A 140 22.05 -16.69 -11.70
CA GLY A 140 21.37 -17.98 -11.65
C GLY A 140 21.31 -18.53 -10.22
N GLY A 141 20.20 -19.18 -9.85
CA GLY A 141 20.03 -19.82 -8.55
C GLY A 141 18.63 -19.70 -7.97
N THR A 142 18.41 -20.29 -6.80
CA THR A 142 17.13 -20.26 -6.08
C THR A 142 17.30 -19.57 -4.73
N ILE A 143 16.34 -18.73 -4.36
CA ILE A 143 16.32 -18.08 -3.03
C ILE A 143 15.62 -18.99 -2.03
N MET A 144 16.33 -19.41 -0.98
CA MET A 144 15.75 -20.18 0.13
C MET A 144 14.95 -19.26 1.06
N LEU A 145 13.63 -19.30 0.96
CA LEU A 145 12.74 -18.57 1.86
C LEU A 145 12.64 -19.26 3.24
N ASN A 146 12.53 -18.46 4.30
CA ASN A 146 12.34 -18.96 5.68
C ASN A 146 13.40 -19.97 6.14
N SER A 147 14.67 -19.78 5.72
CA SER A 147 15.78 -20.61 6.15
C SER A 147 15.86 -20.71 7.68
N CYS A 148 16.27 -21.89 8.16
CA CYS A 148 16.40 -22.19 9.59
C CYS A 148 15.09 -22.07 10.39
N ARG A 149 13.92 -21.91 9.75
CA ARG A 149 12.62 -21.98 10.43
C ARG A 149 12.05 -23.37 10.31
N LYS A 150 11.64 -23.94 11.45
CA LYS A 150 10.95 -25.23 11.46
C LYS A 150 9.59 -25.10 10.77
N ALA A 151 9.39 -25.86 9.70
CA ALA A 151 8.11 -25.94 9.00
C ALA A 151 7.33 -27.19 9.42
N ILE A 152 6.01 -27.14 9.29
CA ILE A 152 5.15 -28.32 9.39
C ILE A 152 4.25 -28.35 8.16
N VAL A 153 3.97 -29.55 7.67
CA VAL A 153 3.01 -29.77 6.58
C VAL A 153 1.68 -30.18 7.18
N LEU A 154 0.61 -29.48 6.81
CA LEU A 154 -0.75 -29.72 7.26
C LEU A 154 -1.65 -29.97 6.05
N ARG A 155 -2.51 -30.99 6.15
CA ARG A 155 -3.61 -31.17 5.21
C ARG A 155 -4.74 -30.24 5.63
N VAL A 156 -5.20 -29.42 4.69
CA VAL A 156 -6.30 -28.47 4.88
C VAL A 156 -7.44 -28.91 3.97
N THR A 157 -8.65 -29.02 4.51
CA THR A 157 -9.83 -29.38 3.71
C THR A 157 -10.84 -28.25 3.79
N ASN A 158 -11.26 -27.71 2.64
CA ASN A 158 -12.40 -26.80 2.56
C ASN A 158 -13.68 -27.61 2.44
N THR A 159 -14.53 -27.58 3.46
CA THR A 159 -15.85 -28.23 3.48
C THR A 159 -16.98 -27.25 3.14
N GLY A 160 -16.65 -26.02 2.78
CA GLY A 160 -17.61 -25.01 2.38
C GLY A 160 -18.00 -25.13 0.91
N ASP A 161 -19.11 -24.48 0.58
CA ASP A 161 -19.64 -24.30 -0.77
C ASP A 161 -19.01 -23.12 -1.54
N ARG A 162 -18.08 -22.40 -0.89
CA ARG A 162 -17.44 -21.19 -1.42
C ARG A 162 -15.91 -21.31 -1.43
N PRO A 163 -15.24 -20.67 -2.40
CA PRO A 163 -13.78 -20.65 -2.48
C PRO A 163 -13.17 -19.89 -1.31
N ILE A 164 -12.01 -20.35 -0.83
CA ILE A 164 -11.24 -19.72 0.26
C ILE A 164 -9.79 -19.56 -0.19
N GLN A 165 -9.26 -18.34 -0.12
CA GLN A 165 -7.86 -18.03 -0.37
C GLN A 165 -7.15 -17.67 0.94
N VAL A 166 -5.97 -18.23 1.15
CA VAL A 166 -5.11 -17.97 2.32
C VAL A 166 -3.78 -17.39 1.83
N VAL A 167 -3.40 -16.23 2.33
CA VAL A 167 -2.16 -15.51 1.97
C VAL A 167 -1.13 -15.69 3.09
N SER A 168 0.13 -15.32 2.85
CA SER A 168 1.18 -15.21 3.86
C SER A 168 0.82 -14.17 4.93
N PHE A 169 -0.01 -14.57 5.86
CA PHE A 169 -0.44 -13.81 7.02
C PHE A 169 0.07 -14.54 8.28
N ASN A 170 0.16 -13.84 9.42
CA ASN A 170 0.41 -14.50 10.71
C ASN A 170 -0.77 -15.44 11.00
N PHE A 171 -0.60 -16.70 10.60
CA PHE A 171 -1.69 -17.66 10.39
C PHE A 171 -2.44 -18.05 11.68
N PHE A 172 -2.00 -17.64 12.87
CA PHE A 172 -2.47 -18.27 14.12
C PHE A 172 -2.65 -17.51 15.44
N PRO A 173 -2.48 -16.18 15.63
CA PRO A 173 -2.69 -15.63 16.98
C PRO A 173 -4.14 -15.56 17.47
N SER A 174 -5.16 -16.01 16.73
CA SER A 174 -6.55 -15.64 17.08
C SER A 174 -7.70 -16.50 16.51
N GLY A 175 -7.49 -17.76 16.12
CA GLY A 175 -8.62 -18.66 15.82
C GLY A 175 -9.56 -18.20 14.69
N VAL A 176 -9.11 -17.30 13.81
CA VAL A 176 -9.89 -16.79 12.67
C VAL A 176 -9.60 -17.64 11.43
N LEU A 177 -9.80 -18.96 11.57
CA LEU A 177 -9.99 -19.78 10.38
C LEU A 177 -11.47 -19.67 10.00
N PRO A 178 -11.78 -19.54 8.70
CA PRO A 178 -13.14 -19.82 8.24
C PRO A 178 -13.56 -21.17 8.83
N LYS A 179 -14.74 -21.23 9.45
CA LYS A 179 -15.25 -22.45 10.12
C LYS A 179 -15.27 -23.68 9.20
N ASN A 180 -15.24 -23.44 7.90
CA ASN A 180 -15.29 -24.43 6.84
C ASN A 180 -13.90 -24.98 6.46
N LEU A 181 -12.81 -24.50 7.06
CA LEU A 181 -11.49 -25.10 6.92
C LEU A 181 -11.22 -26.06 8.08
N ILE A 182 -11.13 -27.35 7.76
CA ILE A 182 -10.74 -28.38 8.72
C ILE A 182 -9.23 -28.56 8.67
N LEU A 183 -8.60 -28.44 9.84
CA LEU A 183 -7.17 -28.56 10.08
C LEU A 183 -6.93 -29.44 11.30
N PRO A 184 -5.82 -30.21 11.35
CA PRO A 184 -5.45 -30.97 12.54
C PRO A 184 -4.91 -30.02 13.64
N LEU A 185 -5.83 -29.32 14.32
CA LEU A 185 -5.57 -28.26 15.31
C LEU A 185 -4.67 -28.73 16.46
N ALA A 186 -4.75 -30.00 16.86
CA ALA A 186 -3.91 -30.55 17.93
C ALA A 186 -2.41 -30.56 17.56
N LYS A 187 -2.07 -30.97 16.33
CA LYS A 187 -0.69 -31.01 15.83
C LYS A 187 -0.09 -29.60 15.74
N LEU A 188 -0.93 -28.65 15.39
CA LEU A 188 -0.57 -27.25 15.26
C LEU A 188 -0.40 -26.58 16.64
N ASN A 189 -1.35 -26.74 17.57
CA ASN A 189 -1.29 -26.13 18.89
C ASN A 189 -0.07 -26.62 19.68
N LYS A 190 0.21 -27.92 19.65
CA LYS A 190 1.43 -28.50 20.25
C LYS A 190 2.70 -27.83 19.73
N ARG A 191 2.76 -27.54 18.43
CA ARG A 191 3.91 -26.89 17.81
C ARG A 191 4.01 -25.40 18.13
N MET A 192 2.87 -24.73 18.28
CA MET A 192 2.82 -23.34 18.72
C MET A 192 3.35 -23.21 20.16
N GLU A 193 2.96 -24.11 21.05
CA GLU A 193 3.48 -24.19 22.43
C GLU A 193 5.00 -24.46 22.46
N GLU A 194 5.49 -25.40 21.66
CA GLU A 194 6.94 -25.65 21.50
C GLU A 194 7.68 -24.41 21.00
N ARG A 195 7.11 -23.67 20.05
CA ARG A 195 7.70 -22.43 19.52
C ARG A 195 7.72 -21.30 20.54
N GLU A 196 6.69 -21.17 21.38
CA GLU A 196 6.68 -20.19 22.47
C GLU A 196 7.74 -20.51 23.53
N ARG A 197 7.93 -21.79 23.85
CA ARG A 197 9.02 -22.27 24.73
C ARG A 197 10.40 -21.99 24.13
N GLU A 198 10.63 -22.31 22.85
CA GLU A 198 11.89 -22.04 22.16
C GLU A 198 12.23 -20.53 22.14
N ARG A 199 11.22 -19.67 21.89
CA ARG A 199 11.38 -18.21 21.95
C ARG A 199 11.64 -17.69 23.35
N ALA A 200 11.07 -18.31 24.39
CA ALA A 200 11.35 -17.94 25.78
C ALA A 200 12.82 -18.24 26.13
N VAL A 201 13.32 -19.43 25.76
CA VAL A 201 14.72 -19.84 25.96
C VAL A 201 15.70 -18.96 25.17
N GLU A 202 15.37 -18.59 23.94
CA GLU A 202 16.21 -17.68 23.13
C GLU A 202 16.26 -16.25 23.73
N ARG A 203 15.15 -15.77 24.32
CA ARG A 203 15.13 -14.49 25.05
C ARG A 203 15.96 -14.52 26.33
N GLU A 204 15.97 -15.64 27.05
CA GLU A 204 16.79 -15.82 28.25
C GLU A 204 18.29 -15.83 27.92
N ARG A 205 18.69 -16.46 26.80
CA ARG A 205 20.10 -16.46 26.35
C ARG A 205 20.62 -15.09 25.91
N VAL A 206 19.74 -14.20 25.44
CA VAL A 206 20.09 -12.83 25.03
C VAL A 206 20.00 -11.85 26.22
N GLY A 207 19.51 -12.31 27.38
CA GLY A 207 19.16 -11.50 28.55
C GLY A 207 20.24 -11.31 29.62
N SER A 208 21.50 -11.72 29.42
CA SER A 208 22.58 -11.39 30.37
C SER A 208 23.07 -9.95 30.16
N GLY A 209 22.29 -8.98 30.63
CA GLY A 209 22.66 -7.56 30.59
C GLY A 209 21.65 -6.64 31.28
N GLY A 210 21.69 -6.60 32.62
CA GLY A 210 21.17 -5.55 33.50
C GLY A 210 19.65 -5.42 33.65
N ASP A 211 19.14 -5.55 34.88
CA ASP A 211 17.72 -5.42 35.21
C ASP A 211 17.21 -3.96 35.08
N PRO A 212 16.04 -3.71 34.46
CA PRO A 212 15.43 -2.38 34.42
C PRO A 212 14.67 -2.04 35.71
N VAL A 213 14.79 -0.81 36.19
CA VAL A 213 14.02 -0.26 37.32
C VAL A 213 12.55 -0.08 36.91
N GLU A 214 11.64 -0.70 37.67
CA GLU A 214 10.18 -0.65 37.47
C GLU A 214 9.57 0.47 38.33
N LEU A 215 8.89 1.43 37.69
CA LEU A 215 8.15 2.50 38.37
C LEU A 215 6.65 2.23 38.23
N CYS A 216 6.01 1.75 39.30
CA CYS A 216 4.56 1.65 39.40
C CYS A 216 3.99 2.98 39.88
N ALA A 217 3.10 3.62 39.10
CA ALA A 217 2.38 4.82 39.50
C ALA A 217 0.92 4.48 39.80
N SER A 218 0.48 4.78 41.03
CA SER A 218 -0.91 4.74 41.47
C SER A 218 -1.68 6.03 41.12
N ASP A 219 -2.99 5.84 40.97
CA ASP A 219 -4.11 6.77 40.77
C ASP A 219 -3.86 8.26 40.48
N GLY A 220 -4.30 8.67 39.28
CA GLY A 220 -4.89 9.99 39.05
C GLY A 220 -4.03 11.05 38.36
N VAL A 221 -2.71 10.92 38.28
CA VAL A 221 -1.83 11.96 37.68
C VAL A 221 -1.06 11.42 36.48
N ILE A 222 -1.26 12.05 35.32
CA ILE A 222 -0.56 11.74 34.06
C ILE A 222 0.77 12.52 34.02
N ASN A 223 1.75 12.15 34.86
CA ASN A 223 3.07 12.82 34.84
C ASN A 223 4.10 12.00 34.06
N PHE A 224 4.39 12.45 32.84
CA PHE A 224 5.41 11.89 31.93
C PHE A 224 6.78 12.59 32.01
N SER A 225 6.93 13.53 32.95
CA SER A 225 8.06 14.45 33.05
C SER A 225 9.35 13.85 33.61
N SER A 226 9.33 12.64 34.20
CA SER A 226 10.52 12.00 34.81
C SER A 226 11.16 10.87 33.99
N LEU A 227 10.74 10.61 32.74
CA LEU A 227 11.39 9.58 31.90
C LEU A 227 12.77 10.04 31.39
N ASP A 228 13.80 9.76 32.20
CA ASP A 228 15.20 10.09 31.93
C ASP A 228 15.93 9.07 31.02
N ALA A 229 17.09 9.49 30.50
CA ALA A 229 17.58 9.17 29.15
C ALA A 229 18.29 7.82 28.87
N ARG A 230 18.21 6.76 29.71
CA ARG A 230 18.96 5.51 29.42
C ARG A 230 18.18 4.20 29.33
N THR A 231 17.10 4.03 30.09
CA THR A 231 16.14 2.91 29.89
C THR A 231 14.92 3.23 30.73
N SER A 232 13.75 3.27 30.10
CA SER A 232 12.50 3.53 30.82
C SER A 232 11.40 2.63 30.26
N ARG A 233 10.68 1.99 31.17
CA ARG A 233 9.49 1.20 30.91
C ARG A 233 8.35 1.82 31.70
N TRP A 234 7.26 2.14 31.01
CA TRP A 234 6.04 2.64 31.63
C TRP A 234 4.90 1.72 31.23
N LYS A 235 4.03 1.40 32.17
CA LYS A 235 2.92 0.47 31.93
C LYS A 235 1.68 0.96 32.65
N ARG A 236 0.53 0.83 31.99
CA ARG A 236 -0.77 1.11 32.58
C ARG A 236 -1.80 0.11 32.11
N SER A 237 -2.58 -0.41 33.04
CA SER A 237 -3.70 -1.28 32.74
C SER A 237 -5.03 -0.60 33.05
N PHE A 238 -6.05 -0.95 32.29
CA PHE A 238 -7.43 -0.59 32.56
C PHE A 238 -8.35 -1.69 32.01
N GLU A 239 -9.60 -1.70 32.45
CA GLU A 239 -10.57 -2.72 32.05
C GLU A 239 -11.66 -2.12 31.17
N VAL A 240 -12.02 -2.84 30.12
CA VAL A 240 -13.16 -2.53 29.26
C VAL A 240 -14.01 -3.78 29.15
N GLU A 241 -15.19 -3.74 29.75
CA GLU A 241 -16.12 -4.87 29.84
C GLU A 241 -15.52 -6.11 30.53
N SER A 242 -15.16 -7.14 29.75
CA SER A 242 -14.60 -8.42 30.19
C SER A 242 -13.15 -8.61 29.73
N LYS A 243 -12.53 -7.50 29.30
CA LYS A 243 -11.18 -7.43 28.73
C LYS A 243 -10.32 -6.49 29.58
N THR A 244 -9.12 -6.91 29.92
CA THR A 244 -8.09 -6.07 30.53
C THR A 244 -7.16 -5.59 29.43
N PHE A 245 -7.02 -4.28 29.27
CA PHE A 245 -6.06 -3.67 28.35
C PHE A 245 -4.87 -3.18 29.14
N GLU A 246 -3.68 -3.33 28.57
CA GLU A 246 -2.41 -2.92 29.14
C GLU A 246 -1.60 -2.21 28.07
N ILE A 247 -1.28 -0.94 28.31
CA ILE A 247 -0.45 -0.13 27.44
C ILE A 247 0.94 -0.06 28.08
N GLU A 248 1.96 -0.48 27.35
CA GLU A 248 3.35 -0.42 27.79
C GLU A 248 4.17 0.42 26.80
N LEU A 249 4.90 1.41 27.30
CA LEU A 249 5.93 2.13 26.56
C LEU A 249 7.29 1.63 27.02
N GLU A 250 8.11 1.19 26.08
CA GLU A 250 9.47 0.72 26.32
C GLU A 250 10.45 1.57 25.51
N ARG A 251 11.44 2.17 26.20
CA ARG A 251 12.60 2.80 25.56
C ARG A 251 13.84 1.96 25.82
N LYS A 252 14.40 1.40 24.74
CA LYS A 252 15.64 0.64 24.76
C LYS A 252 16.59 1.17 23.68
N LYS A 253 17.83 1.52 24.07
CA LYS A 253 18.90 2.00 23.16
C LYS A 253 18.42 3.12 22.21
N GLY A 254 17.67 4.11 22.72
CA GLY A 254 17.16 5.23 21.94
C GLY A 254 15.93 4.93 21.06
N LYS A 255 15.49 3.68 20.95
CA LYS A 255 14.26 3.31 20.22
C LYS A 255 13.08 3.26 21.18
N THR A 256 12.04 4.02 20.86
CA THR A 256 10.76 3.99 21.58
C THR A 256 9.84 2.99 20.90
N GLN A 257 9.25 2.08 21.67
CA GLN A 257 8.26 1.11 21.22
C GLN A 257 7.07 1.12 22.16
N ILE A 258 5.88 1.01 21.59
CA ILE A 258 4.62 1.06 22.32
C ILE A 258 3.89 -0.25 22.08
N PHE A 259 3.43 -0.87 23.17
CA PHE A 259 2.68 -2.10 23.18
C PHE A 259 1.28 -1.81 23.72
N ILE A 260 0.27 -2.36 23.06
CA ILE A 260 -1.10 -2.40 23.58
C ILE A 260 -1.47 -3.87 23.63
N LYS A 261 -1.74 -4.38 24.82
CA LYS A 261 -2.06 -5.78 25.08
C LYS A 261 -3.49 -5.87 25.59
N GLU A 262 -4.32 -6.66 24.93
CA GLU A 262 -5.66 -7.02 25.38
C GLU A 262 -5.61 -8.41 26.03
N ARG A 263 -6.26 -8.60 27.18
CA ARG A 263 -6.40 -9.89 27.85
C ARG A 263 -7.87 -10.18 28.14
N LYS A 264 -8.34 -11.39 27.81
CA LYS A 264 -9.70 -11.86 28.12
C LYS A 264 -9.69 -13.36 28.38
N ARG A 265 -10.23 -13.78 29.54
CA ARG A 265 -10.41 -15.21 29.90
C ARG A 265 -9.16 -16.07 29.65
N GLY A 266 -7.99 -15.57 30.07
CA GLY A 266 -6.71 -16.29 29.93
C GLY A 266 -6.00 -16.13 28.59
N VAL A 267 -6.63 -15.54 27.58
CA VAL A 267 -6.01 -15.23 26.27
C VAL A 267 -5.51 -13.80 26.26
N SER A 268 -4.32 -13.55 25.71
CA SER A 268 -3.82 -12.20 25.47
C SER A 268 -3.43 -11.96 24.01
N SER A 269 -3.88 -10.86 23.43
CA SER A 269 -3.42 -10.35 22.13
C SER A 269 -2.66 -9.04 22.34
N TRP A 270 -1.76 -8.68 21.43
CA TRP A 270 -1.02 -7.42 21.53
C TRP A 270 -0.64 -6.87 20.16
N ILE A 271 -0.49 -5.55 20.10
CA ILE A 271 0.10 -4.83 18.98
C ILE A 271 1.32 -4.07 19.47
N LYS A 272 2.38 -4.04 18.65
CA LYS A 272 3.61 -3.28 18.88
C LYS A 272 3.80 -2.30 17.74
N MET A 273 4.12 -1.05 18.08
CA MET A 273 4.28 0.00 17.10
C MET A 273 5.32 1.04 17.52
N GLY A 274 5.83 1.78 16.53
CA GLY A 274 6.66 2.96 16.76
C GLY A 274 5.82 4.21 17.04
N PRO A 275 6.46 5.31 17.46
CA PRO A 275 5.78 6.55 17.82
C PRO A 275 5.06 7.22 16.64
N GLU A 276 5.61 7.12 15.42
CA GLU A 276 4.97 7.65 14.21
C GLU A 276 3.65 6.94 13.89
N SER A 277 3.61 5.62 14.10
CA SER A 277 2.42 4.80 13.87
C SER A 277 1.33 5.01 14.93
N LEU A 278 1.69 5.52 16.12
CA LEU A 278 0.74 5.76 17.20
C LEU A 278 -0.30 6.81 16.83
N GLY A 279 0.07 7.82 16.03
CA GLY A 279 -0.84 8.89 15.58
C GLY A 279 -2.05 8.34 14.81
N PHE A 280 -1.81 7.43 13.86
CA PHE A 280 -2.89 6.79 13.09
C PHE A 280 -3.82 5.94 13.94
N VAL A 281 -3.29 5.31 15.00
CA VAL A 281 -4.10 4.51 15.93
C VAL A 281 -4.99 5.41 16.80
N VAL A 282 -4.46 6.55 17.25
CA VAL A 282 -5.23 7.56 17.99
C VAL A 282 -6.35 8.15 17.13
N GLU A 283 -6.03 8.51 15.89
CA GLU A 283 -7.00 9.08 14.95
C GLU A 283 -8.11 8.07 14.61
N GLY A 284 -7.74 6.82 14.30
CA GLY A 284 -8.71 5.75 14.06
C GLY A 284 -9.60 5.46 15.27
N LEU A 285 -9.03 5.48 16.48
CA LEU A 285 -9.79 5.27 17.73
C LEU A 285 -10.74 6.44 18.03
N ALA A 286 -10.32 7.69 17.75
CA ALA A 286 -11.16 8.87 17.91
C ALA A 286 -12.38 8.83 16.97
N LEU A 287 -12.16 8.54 15.68
CA LEU A 287 -13.22 8.38 14.68
C LEU A 287 -14.23 7.30 15.08
N CYS A 288 -13.73 6.17 15.58
CA CYS A 288 -14.53 5.07 16.09
C CYS A 288 -15.39 5.43 17.33
N ILE A 289 -14.94 6.40 18.13
CA ILE A 289 -15.67 6.92 19.29
C ILE A 289 -16.70 7.98 18.86
N GLU A 290 -16.37 8.82 17.86
CA GLU A 290 -17.23 9.88 17.32
C GLU A 290 -18.37 9.36 16.43
N GLU A 291 -18.18 8.27 15.67
CA GLU A 291 -19.21 7.62 14.85
C GLU A 291 -20.45 7.16 15.64
N LYS A 292 -20.39 7.17 16.98
CA LYS A 292 -21.54 6.92 17.85
C LYS A 292 -22.49 8.11 17.99
N ARG A 293 -22.22 9.27 17.38
CA ARG A 293 -23.01 10.52 17.56
C ARG A 293 -23.78 11.03 16.33
N THR A 294 -23.69 10.40 15.16
CA THR A 294 -24.42 10.84 13.96
C THR A 294 -25.08 9.68 13.22
N GLU A 295 -26.42 9.68 13.21
CA GLU A 295 -27.23 8.88 12.28
C GLU A 295 -27.40 9.67 10.97
N ASP A 296 -26.82 9.16 9.88
CA ASP A 296 -27.37 9.07 8.51
C ASP A 296 -26.31 9.17 7.39
N GLY A 297 -26.58 8.45 6.28
CA GLY A 297 -26.17 8.85 4.93
C GLY A 297 -24.93 8.21 4.31
N GLU A 298 -25.13 7.08 3.63
CA GLU A 298 -24.44 6.60 2.42
C GLU A 298 -22.97 7.01 2.15
N LYS A 299 -22.01 6.20 2.64
CA LYS A 299 -20.74 5.91 1.94
C LYS A 299 -20.32 4.46 2.25
N LYS A 300 -19.72 3.77 1.27
CA LYS A 300 -19.20 2.40 1.42
C LYS A 300 -18.17 2.36 2.55
N LYS A 301 -18.51 1.72 3.68
CA LYS A 301 -17.70 1.64 4.90
C LYS A 301 -17.20 0.21 5.15
N PHE A 302 -15.94 0.09 5.56
CA PHE A 302 -15.45 -1.08 6.27
C PHE A 302 -15.70 -0.85 7.76
N ASN A 303 -16.75 -1.48 8.30
CA ASN A 303 -17.11 -1.32 9.70
C ASN A 303 -16.27 -2.26 10.58
N ILE A 304 -15.46 -1.70 11.48
CA ILE A 304 -15.00 -2.43 12.68
C ILE A 304 -16.13 -2.28 13.70
N TYR A 305 -16.76 -3.40 14.05
CA TYR A 305 -17.80 -3.42 15.08
C TYR A 305 -17.17 -3.24 16.47
N ILE A 306 -17.41 -2.10 17.12
CA ILE A 306 -17.00 -1.84 18.50
C ILE A 306 -18.23 -1.97 19.41
N PRO A 307 -18.31 -2.99 20.27
CA PRO A 307 -19.48 -3.21 21.12
C PRO A 307 -19.73 -2.04 22.09
N LYS A 308 -21.01 -1.81 22.44
CA LYS A 308 -21.41 -0.91 23.52
C LYS A 308 -21.08 -1.58 24.86
N GLY A 309 -20.12 -1.02 25.59
CA GLY A 309 -19.75 -1.49 26.91
C GLY A 309 -20.78 -1.14 27.99
N LYS A 310 -20.90 -2.03 28.98
CA LYS A 310 -21.77 -1.87 30.17
C LYS A 310 -21.17 -0.91 31.20
N GLY A 311 -21.08 0.39 30.86
CA GLY A 311 -21.06 1.48 31.84
C GLY A 311 -19.93 1.55 32.90
N GLY A 312 -18.80 0.87 32.73
CA GLY A 312 -17.62 1.06 33.60
C GLY A 312 -16.94 2.41 33.36
N LYS A 313 -16.55 3.13 34.42
CA LYS A 313 -15.90 4.46 34.30
C LYS A 313 -14.62 4.36 33.47
N GLY A 314 -14.51 5.19 32.42
CA GLY A 314 -13.31 5.39 31.60
C GLY A 314 -13.33 4.71 30.23
N GLY A 315 -13.62 3.41 30.13
CA GLY A 315 -13.82 2.68 28.86
C GLY A 315 -12.80 2.97 27.75
N TRP A 316 -13.26 3.01 26.49
CA TRP A 316 -12.43 3.35 25.32
C TRP A 316 -11.94 4.81 25.32
N SER A 317 -12.64 5.72 26.01
CA SER A 317 -12.23 7.13 26.14
C SER A 317 -10.96 7.28 26.98
N ALA A 318 -10.82 6.51 28.06
CA ALA A 318 -9.60 6.47 28.86
C ALA A 318 -8.40 5.95 28.05
N MET A 319 -8.63 4.98 27.15
CA MET A 319 -7.60 4.53 26.20
C MET A 319 -7.17 5.66 25.28
N LEU A 320 -8.13 6.39 24.72
CA LEU A 320 -7.86 7.52 23.84
C LEU A 320 -7.05 8.61 24.55
N GLU A 321 -7.44 8.99 25.77
CA GLU A 321 -6.72 9.98 26.59
C GLU A 321 -5.27 9.55 26.87
N ILE A 322 -5.05 8.29 27.24
CA ILE A 322 -3.71 7.74 27.50
C ILE A 322 -2.86 7.79 26.23
N LEU A 323 -3.40 7.38 25.08
CA LEU A 323 -2.66 7.35 23.82
C LEU A 323 -2.40 8.78 23.28
N GLN A 324 -3.33 9.71 23.43
CA GLN A 324 -3.15 11.13 23.08
C GLN A 324 -2.03 11.77 23.92
N ALA A 325 -2.00 11.49 25.22
CA ALA A 325 -0.93 11.98 26.08
C ALA A 325 0.44 11.39 25.69
N LEU A 326 0.50 10.11 25.28
CA LEU A 326 1.70 9.50 24.73
C LEU A 326 2.18 10.19 23.45
N VAL A 327 1.27 10.51 22.51
CA VAL A 327 1.61 11.27 21.28
C VAL A 327 2.23 12.63 21.61
N GLY A 328 1.68 13.36 22.58
CA GLY A 328 2.21 14.66 23.02
C GLY A 328 3.64 14.59 23.58
N THR A 329 3.98 13.51 24.28
CA THR A 329 5.34 13.31 24.83
C THR A 329 6.39 12.95 23.79
N THR A 330 5.98 12.31 22.69
CA THR A 330 6.86 11.99 21.56
C THR A 330 7.20 13.23 20.72
N LYS A 331 6.25 14.15 20.51
CA LYS A 331 6.49 15.41 19.76
C LYS A 331 7.34 16.43 20.52
N ARG A 332 7.23 16.51 21.86
CA ARG A 332 8.02 17.45 22.70
C ARG A 332 9.54 17.20 22.69
N LYS A 333 10.02 16.03 22.24
CA LYS A 333 11.45 15.69 22.20
C LYS A 333 12.13 15.97 20.85
N GLU A 334 11.38 16.35 19.81
CA GLU A 334 11.96 16.82 18.54
C GLU A 334 12.33 18.30 18.60
N TYR A 335 11.50 19.15 19.22
CA TYR A 335 11.78 20.59 19.37
C TYR A 335 12.98 20.94 20.27
N GLN A 336 13.30 20.12 21.28
CA GLN A 336 14.48 20.37 22.13
C GLN A 336 15.82 19.99 21.48
N LYS A 337 15.79 19.30 20.34
CA LYS A 337 17.01 18.90 19.61
C LYS A 337 17.45 19.97 18.60
N GLU A 338 16.54 20.82 18.13
CA GLU A 338 16.83 21.94 17.24
C GLU A 338 17.39 23.18 17.97
N GLU A 339 17.07 23.40 19.25
CA GLU A 339 17.58 24.55 20.03
C GLU A 339 19.03 24.43 20.53
N LYS A 340 19.69 23.28 20.34
CA LYS A 340 21.09 23.05 20.78
C LYS A 340 22.02 22.80 19.60
N MET A 341 22.22 23.81 18.76
CA MET A 341 23.44 23.93 17.95
C MET A 341 24.26 25.14 18.43
N PRO A 342 25.57 25.00 18.70
CA PRO A 342 26.40 26.13 19.10
C PRO A 342 26.68 27.03 17.89
N VAL A 343 26.44 28.33 18.04
CA VAL A 343 26.84 29.35 17.07
C VAL A 343 28.37 29.44 17.09
N ALA A 344 29.01 29.16 15.95
CA ALA A 344 30.45 29.37 15.76
C ALA A 344 30.74 30.88 15.62
N PRO A 345 31.86 31.41 16.16
CA PRO A 345 32.20 32.82 16.03
C PRO A 345 32.61 33.11 14.57
N GLY A 346 31.88 34.04 13.94
CA GLY A 346 32.12 34.46 12.56
C GLY A 346 33.41 35.27 12.42
N GLU A 347 34.32 34.78 11.59
CA GLU A 347 35.42 35.56 11.04
C GLU A 347 34.86 36.59 10.05
N GLY A 348 35.20 37.86 10.28
CA GLY A 348 34.80 38.97 9.42
C GLY A 348 35.70 39.08 8.20
N VAL A 349 35.13 39.37 7.03
CA VAL A 349 35.84 40.00 5.92
C VAL A 349 34.93 40.95 5.14
N ALA A 350 35.38 42.21 5.17
CA ALA A 350 35.39 43.25 4.15
C ALA A 350 34.13 43.60 3.32
N THR A 351 33.70 44.83 3.56
CA THR A 351 32.99 45.72 2.64
C THR A 351 33.73 45.90 1.30
N ARG A 352 32.98 45.84 0.19
CA ARG A 352 33.25 46.66 -1.00
C ARG A 352 31.95 47.18 -1.61
N LYS A 353 31.84 48.52 -1.60
CA LYS A 353 31.20 49.36 -2.63
C LYS A 353 31.88 49.03 -3.98
N TRP A 354 31.26 48.99 -5.16
CA TRP A 354 30.11 49.69 -5.74
C TRP A 354 29.27 48.71 -6.58
#